data_AF-A0A2T7G8Y1-F1
#
_entry.id   AF-A0A2T7G8Y1-F1
#
_cell.length_a   1.000
_cell.length_b   1.000
_cell.length_c   1.000
_cell.angle_alpha   90.00
_cell.angle_beta   90.00
_cell.angle_gamma   90.00
#
_symmetry.space_group_name_H-M   'P 1'
#
loop_
_entity.id
_entity.type
_entity.pdbx_description
1 polymer ?
#
loop_
_entity_poly.entity_id
_entity_poly.type
_entity_poly.pdbx_seq_one_letter_code
_entity_poly.pdbx_strand_id
1 'polypeptide(L)'
;MLRNDQLAEWDRENFFHPSTHLAQFARGEAPSRIITGAKGCHIEDREGNKHLDAFAGLYCVNVGYGRTEIAEAIAKQAHELAYYHAYVGHGTEASITLAKMVLDRAPDHMSKVYFGQSGSDANETNIKLIWYYNNILGRPEKKKIISRWRGYHGSGLMTGSLTGLELFHKKFDLPLAQVVHTEAPYYFRRDDLDMTEEQFTRHCVQKLEELIEREGADTIAAFVGEPVLGTGGLVPPPAGYWAAIQEVLAKHDILLVADEVVTGFGRLGSMMGSDHYDMKPDLITIAKGLTSAYAPLSGSIVSDKMWKVLEQGTDEYGVIGHGWTYSAHPIGAAAGVANLKLLDHLNLIQNNREVGAYLNSAMRDALDDHANVGDIRGEGMLCAVEFVKNRDGRVFFDAADKIGPQVAAALAARGVIGRAMPQGDILGFAPPFCLTRAEADEVVSKTVQAVDAVLG
;
A
#
# COMPACT_ATOMS: atom_id res chain seq x y z
N MET A 1 1.08 -18.45 -38.31
CA MET A 1 2.12 -19.26 -37.63
C MET A 1 1.47 -19.91 -36.43
N LEU A 2 1.46 -21.24 -36.35
CA LEU A 2 1.12 -21.94 -35.11
C LEU A 2 2.20 -21.56 -34.08
N ARG A 3 1.87 -20.75 -33.09
CA ARG A 3 2.77 -20.50 -31.96
C ARG A 3 2.67 -21.72 -31.05
N ASN A 4 3.65 -22.61 -31.11
CA ASN A 4 3.81 -23.70 -30.14
C ASN A 4 4.35 -23.12 -28.83
N ASP A 5 3.55 -22.30 -28.17
CA ASP A 5 3.91 -21.61 -26.92
C ASP A 5 3.17 -22.26 -25.75
N GLN A 6 3.68 -23.43 -25.34
CA GLN A 6 3.08 -24.27 -24.32
C GLN A 6 2.87 -23.54 -22.97
N LEU A 7 3.77 -22.60 -22.63
CA LEU A 7 3.66 -21.87 -21.37
C LEU A 7 2.49 -20.90 -21.39
N ALA A 8 2.27 -20.17 -22.49
CA ALA A 8 1.12 -19.27 -22.61
C ALA A 8 -0.21 -20.02 -22.67
N GLU A 9 -0.21 -21.24 -23.22
CA GLU A 9 -1.37 -22.14 -23.16
C GLU A 9 -1.63 -22.60 -21.73
N TRP A 10 -0.63 -23.15 -21.03
CA TRP A 10 -0.77 -23.56 -19.64
C TRP A 10 -1.19 -22.43 -18.71
N ASP A 11 -0.72 -21.21 -18.97
CA ASP A 11 -1.11 -20.02 -18.22
C ASP A 11 -2.63 -19.78 -18.29
N ARG A 12 -3.19 -19.79 -19.50
CA ARG A 12 -4.63 -19.59 -19.72
C ARG A 12 -5.49 -20.73 -19.18
N GLU A 13 -4.99 -21.95 -19.27
CA GLU A 13 -5.73 -23.16 -18.87
C GLU A 13 -5.69 -23.42 -17.37
N ASN A 14 -4.58 -23.07 -16.71
CA ASN A 14 -4.28 -23.58 -15.36
C ASN A 14 -4.03 -22.49 -14.31
N PHE A 15 -3.73 -21.24 -14.69
CA PHE A 15 -3.40 -20.20 -13.72
C PHE A 15 -4.55 -19.20 -13.50
N PHE A 16 -5.16 -19.25 -12.31
CA PHE A 16 -6.09 -18.23 -11.83
C PHE A 16 -5.32 -17.00 -11.32
N HIS A 17 -5.13 -16.03 -12.20
CA HIS A 17 -4.47 -14.76 -11.89
C HIS A 17 -5.28 -13.85 -10.93
N PRO A 18 -4.61 -13.11 -10.04
CA PRO A 18 -5.24 -12.08 -9.22
C PRO A 18 -5.63 -10.86 -10.06
N SER A 19 -6.80 -10.25 -9.76
CA SER A 19 -7.25 -9.00 -10.40
C SER A 19 -7.27 -9.02 -11.94
N THR A 20 -7.60 -10.16 -12.54
CA THR A 20 -7.65 -10.35 -14.00
C THR A 20 -9.06 -10.68 -14.46
N HIS A 21 -9.47 -10.18 -15.64
CA HIS A 21 -10.73 -10.57 -16.25
C HIS A 21 -10.66 -12.04 -16.71
N LEU A 22 -11.18 -12.95 -15.88
CA LEU A 22 -11.00 -14.41 -16.02
C LEU A 22 -11.37 -14.94 -17.41
N ALA A 23 -12.57 -14.60 -17.90
CA ALA A 23 -13.05 -15.15 -19.16
C ALA A 23 -12.27 -14.63 -20.38
N GLN A 24 -11.97 -13.33 -20.44
CA GLN A 24 -11.15 -12.74 -21.50
C GLN A 24 -9.73 -13.32 -21.50
N PHE A 25 -9.14 -13.50 -20.32
CA PHE A 25 -7.81 -14.10 -20.21
C PHE A 25 -7.78 -15.56 -20.68
N ALA A 26 -8.68 -16.39 -20.15
CA ALA A 26 -8.78 -17.80 -20.54
C ALA A 26 -9.04 -17.99 -22.05
N ARG A 27 -9.84 -17.11 -22.67
CA ARG A 27 -10.21 -17.21 -24.10
C ARG A 27 -9.21 -16.61 -25.10
N GLY A 28 -8.08 -16.05 -24.67
CA GLY A 28 -7.16 -15.42 -25.63
C GLY A 28 -7.39 -13.94 -25.88
N GLU A 29 -8.39 -13.33 -25.26
CA GLU A 29 -8.89 -11.99 -25.59
C GLU A 29 -8.16 -10.87 -24.84
N ALA A 30 -7.65 -11.17 -23.64
CA ALA A 30 -6.82 -10.24 -22.88
C ALA A 30 -5.33 -10.41 -23.23
N PRO A 31 -4.56 -9.31 -23.27
CA PRO A 31 -3.11 -9.38 -23.39
C PRO A 31 -2.51 -10.08 -22.17
N SER A 32 -1.46 -10.87 -22.40
CA SER A 32 -0.66 -11.52 -21.37
C SER A 32 0.80 -11.11 -21.55
N ARG A 33 1.55 -11.00 -20.46
CA ARG A 33 2.98 -10.68 -20.48
C ARG A 33 3.70 -11.57 -19.47
N ILE A 34 4.74 -12.26 -19.92
CA ILE A 34 5.55 -13.14 -19.07
C ILE A 34 6.89 -12.44 -18.86
N ILE A 35 7.16 -12.02 -17.62
CA ILE A 35 8.39 -11.32 -17.24
C ILE A 35 9.49 -12.34 -16.94
N THR A 36 10.68 -12.15 -17.53
CA THR A 36 11.80 -13.11 -17.42
C THR A 36 13.05 -12.53 -16.78
N GLY A 37 13.21 -11.21 -16.80
CA GLY A 37 14.40 -10.54 -16.27
C GLY A 37 14.08 -9.14 -15.80
N ALA A 38 14.95 -8.60 -14.93
CA ALA A 38 14.83 -7.23 -14.46
C ALA A 38 16.14 -6.76 -13.81
N LYS A 39 16.44 -5.46 -13.92
CA LYS A 39 17.60 -4.81 -13.29
C LYS A 39 17.32 -3.33 -13.04
N GLY A 40 17.62 -2.85 -11.83
CA GLY A 40 17.39 -1.45 -11.47
C GLY A 40 15.89 -1.11 -11.55
N CYS A 41 15.51 -0.14 -12.37
CA CYS A 41 14.12 0.22 -12.62
C CYS A 41 13.49 -0.48 -13.82
N HIS A 42 14.21 -1.39 -14.49
CA HIS A 42 13.78 -1.97 -15.76
C HIS A 42 13.42 -3.44 -15.63
N ILE A 43 12.35 -3.85 -16.33
CA ILE A 43 11.90 -5.23 -16.50
C ILE A 43 11.97 -5.63 -17.98
N GLU A 44 12.10 -6.92 -18.24
CA GLU A 44 12.15 -7.50 -19.58
C GLU A 44 11.17 -8.68 -19.67
N ASP A 45 10.30 -8.64 -20.68
CA ASP A 45 9.43 -9.78 -20.99
C ASP A 45 10.14 -10.82 -21.87
N ARG A 46 9.51 -11.99 -21.99
CA ARG A 46 10.04 -13.13 -22.74
C ARG A 46 10.19 -12.83 -24.24
N GLU A 47 9.48 -11.83 -24.75
CA GLU A 47 9.58 -11.36 -26.13
C GLU A 47 10.76 -10.36 -26.32
N GLY A 48 11.49 -10.04 -25.25
CA GLY A 48 12.64 -9.13 -25.24
C GLY A 48 12.25 -7.65 -25.12
N ASN A 49 10.98 -7.34 -24.84
CA ASN A 49 10.55 -5.97 -24.65
C ASN A 49 11.00 -5.50 -23.27
N LYS A 50 11.74 -4.39 -23.26
CA LYS A 50 12.20 -3.74 -22.04
C LYS A 50 11.25 -2.61 -21.67
N HIS A 51 10.90 -2.56 -20.40
CA HIS A 51 10.08 -1.50 -19.84
C HIS A 51 10.76 -0.90 -18.62
N LEU A 52 10.75 0.43 -18.53
CA LEU A 52 10.99 1.13 -17.27
C LEU A 52 9.73 0.97 -16.41
N ASP A 53 9.86 0.23 -15.31
CA ASP A 53 8.78 0.02 -14.37
C ASP A 53 8.69 1.20 -13.38
N ALA A 54 7.85 2.17 -13.74
CA ALA A 54 7.59 3.33 -12.91
C ALA A 54 6.56 3.04 -11.80
N PHE A 55 6.31 1.77 -11.47
CA PHE A 55 5.38 1.34 -10.42
C PHE A 55 5.98 0.37 -9.39
N ALA A 56 7.22 -0.07 -9.61
CA ALA A 56 7.95 -1.01 -8.75
C ALA A 56 7.14 -2.27 -8.43
N GLY A 57 6.61 -2.92 -9.48
CA GLY A 57 5.66 -4.01 -9.42
C GLY A 57 4.30 -3.54 -8.92
N LEU A 58 4.13 -3.49 -7.61
CA LEU A 58 2.94 -2.96 -6.93
C LEU A 58 3.38 -2.19 -5.68
N TYR A 59 4.04 -1.04 -5.89
CA TYR A 59 4.60 -0.18 -4.83
C TYR A 59 5.64 -0.91 -3.95
N CYS A 60 6.28 -1.96 -4.45
CA CYS A 60 6.97 -2.91 -3.58
C CYS A 60 8.45 -3.10 -3.86
N VAL A 61 8.92 -3.04 -5.11
CA VAL A 61 10.34 -3.28 -5.43
C VAL A 61 11.19 -2.03 -5.16
N ASN A 62 11.20 -1.57 -3.90
CA ASN A 62 11.74 -0.27 -3.49
C ASN A 62 13.23 -0.13 -3.81
N VAL A 63 14.05 -1.15 -3.54
CA VAL A 63 15.50 -1.11 -3.83
C VAL A 63 15.85 -1.36 -5.30
N GLY A 64 14.85 -1.57 -6.17
CA GLY A 64 15.03 -1.95 -7.57
C GLY A 64 15.30 -3.43 -7.76
N TYR A 65 15.24 -3.87 -9.01
CA TYR A 65 15.37 -5.25 -9.43
C TYR A 65 16.82 -5.72 -9.55
N GLY A 66 17.03 -7.04 -9.46
CA GLY A 66 18.32 -7.67 -9.75
C GLY A 66 19.38 -7.54 -8.65
N ARG A 67 19.01 -7.16 -7.42
CA ARG A 67 19.90 -7.18 -6.24
C ARG A 67 20.38 -8.58 -5.88
N THR A 68 21.61 -8.90 -6.27
CA THR A 68 22.25 -10.17 -5.94
C THR A 68 22.51 -10.28 -4.44
N GLU A 69 22.71 -9.16 -3.74
CA GLU A 69 22.94 -9.10 -2.29
C GLU A 69 21.77 -9.70 -1.50
N ILE A 70 20.53 -9.45 -1.95
CA ILE A 70 19.32 -10.01 -1.33
C ILE A 70 19.13 -11.47 -1.73
N ALA A 71 19.35 -11.80 -3.01
CA ALA A 71 19.26 -13.17 -3.51
C ALA A 71 20.26 -14.12 -2.82
N GLU A 72 21.49 -13.66 -2.59
CA GLU A 72 22.53 -14.40 -1.88
C GLU A 72 22.19 -14.58 -0.40
N ALA A 73 21.62 -13.56 0.25
CA ALA A 73 21.14 -13.68 1.63
C ALA A 73 20.01 -14.72 1.76
N ILE A 74 19.07 -14.73 0.83
CA ILE A 74 18.01 -15.75 0.72
C ILE A 74 18.62 -17.13 0.51
N ALA A 75 19.54 -17.27 -0.47
CA ALA A 75 20.16 -18.55 -0.80
C ALA A 75 20.95 -19.11 0.40
N LYS A 76 21.70 -18.27 1.11
CA LYS A 76 22.42 -18.66 2.32
C LYS A 76 21.46 -19.17 3.40
N GLN A 77 20.40 -18.41 3.71
CA GLN A 77 19.42 -18.83 4.72
C GLN A 77 18.73 -20.14 4.32
N ALA A 78 18.41 -20.33 3.04
CA ALA A 78 17.80 -21.57 2.56
C ALA A 78 18.71 -22.80 2.73
N HIS A 79 20.02 -22.64 2.52
CA HIS A 79 21.00 -23.71 2.75
C HIS A 79 21.18 -24.04 4.23
N GLU A 80 21.19 -23.02 5.09
CA GLU A 80 21.39 -23.20 6.53
C GLU A 80 20.15 -23.76 7.22
N LEU A 81 19.00 -23.11 7.01
CA LEU A 81 17.70 -23.54 7.50
C LEU A 81 16.61 -22.84 6.70
N ALA A 82 16.02 -23.54 5.74
CA ALA A 82 14.90 -23.01 4.96
C ALA A 82 13.70 -22.66 5.84
N TYR A 83 13.33 -23.55 6.76
CA TYR A 83 12.16 -23.37 7.61
C TYR A 83 12.27 -24.11 8.95
N TYR A 84 11.87 -23.42 10.01
CA TYR A 84 11.34 -23.97 11.26
C TYR A 84 10.30 -22.97 11.78
N HIS A 85 9.36 -23.41 12.63
CA HIS A 85 8.29 -22.54 13.12
C HIS A 85 8.79 -21.52 14.16
N ALA A 86 8.04 -20.42 14.33
CA ALA A 86 8.25 -19.44 15.40
C ALA A 86 7.27 -19.60 16.59
N TYR A 87 6.62 -20.76 16.73
CA TYR A 87 5.69 -21.05 17.81
C TYR A 87 6.42 -21.29 19.14
N VAL A 88 5.75 -21.01 20.27
CA VAL A 88 6.19 -21.34 21.64
C VAL A 88 7.62 -20.85 21.93
N GLY A 89 7.93 -19.61 21.56
CA GLY A 89 9.22 -18.98 21.85
C GLY A 89 10.38 -19.43 20.96
N HIS A 90 10.15 -20.25 19.93
CA HIS A 90 11.16 -20.57 18.93
C HIS A 90 11.36 -19.38 17.98
N GLY A 91 12.54 -19.31 17.37
CA GLY A 91 12.87 -18.30 16.37
C GLY A 91 14.15 -18.64 15.64
N THR A 92 14.57 -17.76 14.75
CA THR A 92 15.85 -17.83 14.06
C THR A 92 16.62 -16.54 14.27
N GLU A 93 17.94 -16.58 14.08
CA GLU A 93 18.76 -15.37 14.13
C GLU A 93 18.24 -14.30 13.16
N ALA A 94 17.83 -14.71 11.95
CA ALA A 94 17.28 -13.80 10.95
C ALA A 94 15.98 -13.12 11.44
N SER A 95 15.03 -13.87 12.01
CA SER A 95 13.75 -13.28 12.46
C SER A 95 13.91 -12.38 13.68
N ILE A 96 14.78 -12.74 14.63
CA ILE A 96 15.11 -11.90 15.80
C ILE A 96 15.81 -10.62 15.36
N THR A 97 16.79 -10.73 14.46
CA THR A 97 17.51 -9.58 13.90
C THR A 97 16.57 -8.64 13.15
N LEU A 98 15.68 -9.19 12.31
CA LEU A 98 14.72 -8.37 11.57
C LEU A 98 13.76 -7.65 12.50
N ALA A 99 13.22 -8.32 13.53
CA ALA A 99 12.34 -7.68 14.51
C ALA A 99 13.01 -6.45 15.16
N LYS A 100 14.28 -6.59 15.55
CA LYS A 100 15.07 -5.47 16.10
C LYS A 100 15.26 -4.35 15.07
N MET A 101 15.64 -4.69 13.83
CA MET A 101 15.83 -3.71 12.77
C MET A 101 14.55 -2.96 12.39
N VAL A 102 13.40 -3.62 12.45
CA VAL A 102 12.09 -2.99 12.24
C VAL A 102 11.79 -2.01 13.39
N LEU A 103 11.98 -2.43 14.65
CA LEU A 103 11.74 -1.55 15.80
C LEU A 103 12.69 -0.35 15.85
N ASP A 104 13.95 -0.52 15.43
CA ASP A 104 14.91 0.59 15.31
C ASP A 104 14.52 1.65 14.28
N ARG A 105 13.52 1.35 13.45
CA ARG A 105 13.01 2.22 12.38
C ARG A 105 11.55 2.62 12.60
N ALA A 106 10.90 2.07 13.60
CA ALA A 106 9.53 2.40 13.96
C ALA A 106 9.52 3.58 14.96
N PRO A 107 8.37 4.27 15.13
CA PRO A 107 8.23 5.28 16.18
C PRO A 107 8.58 4.74 17.58
N ASP A 108 9.19 5.58 18.42
CA ASP A 108 9.80 5.18 19.71
C ASP A 108 8.84 4.46 20.68
N HIS A 109 7.53 4.66 20.58
CA HIS A 109 6.52 4.02 21.44
C HIS A 109 6.10 2.61 21.00
N MET A 110 6.78 2.05 20.00
CA MET A 110 6.55 0.69 19.47
C MET A 110 7.36 -0.37 20.22
N SER A 111 6.78 -1.56 20.40
CA SER A 111 7.29 -2.57 21.33
C SER A 111 7.68 -3.91 20.70
N LYS A 112 6.83 -4.44 19.82
CA LYS A 112 6.95 -5.80 19.27
C LYS A 112 6.52 -5.84 17.81
N VAL A 113 6.99 -6.85 17.08
CA VAL A 113 6.56 -7.14 15.71
C VAL A 113 6.07 -8.58 15.64
N TYR A 114 4.88 -8.79 15.11
CA TYR A 114 4.37 -10.11 14.72
C TYR A 114 4.45 -10.23 13.20
N PHE A 115 5.02 -11.32 12.67
CA PHE A 115 5.24 -11.47 11.23
C PHE A 115 4.18 -12.36 10.55
N GLY A 116 3.76 -11.95 9.35
CA GLY A 116 2.98 -12.74 8.41
C GLY A 116 3.63 -12.74 7.02
N GLN A 117 2.85 -12.87 5.94
CA GLN A 117 3.36 -12.96 4.56
C GLN A 117 2.76 -11.90 3.61
N SER A 118 1.69 -11.21 4.01
CA SER A 118 0.96 -10.25 3.20
C SER A 118 0.41 -9.09 4.05
N GLY A 119 0.22 -7.91 3.45
CA GLY A 119 -0.45 -6.81 4.16
C GLY A 119 -1.85 -7.21 4.65
N SER A 120 -2.55 -8.07 3.91
CA SER A 120 -3.87 -8.61 4.30
C SER A 120 -3.80 -9.42 5.60
N ASP A 121 -2.85 -10.35 5.76
CA ASP A 121 -2.77 -11.15 7.00
C ASP A 121 -2.27 -10.34 8.22
N ALA A 122 -1.53 -9.26 7.98
CA ALA A 122 -1.10 -8.33 9.01
C ALA A 122 -2.29 -7.49 9.50
N ASN A 123 -3.12 -6.97 8.59
CA ASN A 123 -4.37 -6.32 8.98
C ASN A 123 -5.37 -7.28 9.63
N GLU A 124 -5.45 -8.53 9.17
CA GLU A 124 -6.25 -9.58 9.82
C GLU A 124 -5.77 -9.83 11.26
N THR A 125 -4.44 -9.85 11.45
CA THR A 125 -3.82 -9.94 12.78
C THR A 125 -4.21 -8.74 13.64
N ASN A 126 -4.13 -7.51 13.09
CA ASN A 126 -4.50 -6.29 13.81
C ASN A 126 -5.96 -6.34 14.29
N ILE A 127 -6.90 -6.79 13.45
CA ILE A 127 -8.32 -6.95 13.84
C ILE A 127 -8.44 -7.89 15.05
N LYS A 128 -7.77 -9.05 15.00
CA LYS A 128 -7.77 -9.99 16.13
C LYS A 128 -7.19 -9.37 17.40
N LEU A 129 -6.07 -8.65 17.29
CA LEU A 129 -5.43 -7.97 18.43
C LEU A 129 -6.33 -6.89 19.02
N ILE A 130 -7.01 -6.10 18.19
CA ILE A 130 -7.95 -5.04 18.61
C ILE A 130 -9.12 -5.65 19.40
N TRP A 131 -9.71 -6.73 18.90
CA TRP A 131 -10.83 -7.39 19.58
C TRP A 131 -10.39 -8.07 20.87
N TYR A 132 -9.24 -8.74 20.86
CA TYR A 132 -8.67 -9.39 22.04
C TYR A 132 -8.31 -8.36 23.13
N TYR A 133 -7.66 -7.26 22.75
CA TYR A 133 -7.37 -6.11 23.61
C TYR A 133 -8.63 -5.59 24.32
N ASN A 134 -9.71 -5.37 23.58
CA ASN A 134 -10.97 -4.89 24.18
C ASN A 134 -11.65 -5.95 25.06
N ASN A 135 -11.54 -7.23 24.74
CA ASN A 135 -12.06 -8.30 25.60
C ASN A 135 -11.32 -8.38 26.94
N ILE A 136 -9.99 -8.28 26.94
CA ILE A 136 -9.18 -8.27 28.18
C ILE A 136 -9.59 -7.09 29.07
N LEU A 137 -9.88 -5.94 28.48
CA LEU A 137 -10.34 -4.75 29.21
C LEU A 137 -11.81 -4.80 29.64
N GLY A 138 -12.52 -5.90 29.42
CA GLY A 138 -13.93 -6.04 29.77
C GLY A 138 -14.88 -5.19 28.91
N ARG A 139 -14.50 -4.89 27.66
CA ARG A 139 -15.26 -4.06 26.70
C ARG A 139 -15.74 -4.90 25.50
N PRO A 140 -16.67 -5.84 25.71
CA PRO A 140 -17.07 -6.80 24.67
C PRO A 140 -17.78 -6.15 23.47
N GLU A 141 -18.40 -4.98 23.65
CA GLU A 141 -19.09 -4.26 22.57
C GLU A 141 -18.17 -3.36 21.74
N LYS A 142 -16.99 -2.98 22.27
CA LYS A 142 -16.04 -2.08 21.62
C LYS A 142 -15.25 -2.83 20.54
N LYS A 143 -15.87 -3.04 19.37
CA LYS A 143 -15.39 -3.96 18.30
C LYS A 143 -15.44 -3.40 16.88
N LYS A 144 -16.23 -2.35 16.63
CA LYS A 144 -16.32 -1.75 15.30
C LYS A 144 -14.99 -1.11 14.92
N ILE A 145 -14.65 -1.19 13.63
CA ILE A 145 -13.45 -0.58 13.08
C ILE A 145 -13.90 0.42 12.01
N ILE A 146 -13.51 1.69 12.20
CA ILE A 146 -13.72 2.73 11.21
C ILE A 146 -12.58 2.64 10.18
N SER A 147 -12.94 2.45 8.93
CA SER A 147 -12.06 2.65 7.77
C SER A 147 -12.51 3.89 7.00
N ARG A 148 -11.93 4.14 5.83
CA ARG A 148 -12.23 5.30 4.97
C ARG A 148 -12.63 4.83 3.59
N TRP A 149 -13.55 5.54 2.95
CA TRP A 149 -13.78 5.34 1.53
C TRP A 149 -12.47 5.54 0.76
N ARG A 150 -12.28 4.73 -0.29
CA ARG A 150 -11.04 4.59 -1.08
C ARG A 150 -9.81 4.02 -0.37
N GLY A 151 -9.85 3.76 0.94
CA GLY A 151 -8.78 3.03 1.64
C GLY A 151 -8.55 1.63 1.05
N TYR A 152 -7.32 1.13 1.08
CA TYR A 152 -7.02 -0.24 0.65
C TYR A 152 -6.21 -0.98 1.72
N HIS A 153 -6.86 -1.96 2.35
CA HIS A 153 -6.33 -2.65 3.53
C HIS A 153 -6.23 -4.17 3.33
N GLY A 154 -6.38 -4.63 2.09
CA GLY A 154 -6.27 -6.04 1.70
C GLY A 154 -7.48 -6.52 0.90
N SER A 155 -7.51 -7.84 0.70
CA SER A 155 -8.46 -8.51 -0.21
C SER A 155 -9.06 -9.80 0.39
N GLY A 156 -9.02 -9.96 1.71
CA GLY A 156 -9.73 -11.03 2.42
C GLY A 156 -11.19 -10.66 2.72
N LEU A 157 -11.85 -11.35 3.66
CA LEU A 157 -13.21 -11.00 4.06
C LEU A 157 -13.23 -9.77 4.98
N MET A 158 -12.55 -9.82 6.13
CA MET A 158 -12.47 -8.66 7.03
C MET A 158 -11.60 -7.55 6.43
N THR A 159 -10.43 -7.88 5.89
CA THR A 159 -9.57 -6.88 5.22
C THR A 159 -10.17 -6.31 3.93
N GLY A 160 -10.93 -7.11 3.17
CA GLY A 160 -11.73 -6.60 2.06
C GLY A 160 -12.85 -5.68 2.54
N SER A 161 -13.45 -5.96 3.70
CA SER A 161 -14.42 -5.05 4.34
C SER A 161 -13.77 -3.74 4.79
N LEU A 162 -12.53 -3.77 5.30
CA LEU A 162 -11.77 -2.56 5.61
C LEU A 162 -11.50 -1.73 4.34
N THR A 163 -11.16 -2.38 3.22
CA THR A 163 -10.95 -1.70 1.94
C THR A 163 -12.19 -0.90 1.52
N GLY A 164 -12.05 0.41 1.32
CA GLY A 164 -13.13 1.31 0.88
C GLY A 164 -13.30 1.38 -0.64
N LEU A 165 -12.99 0.30 -1.37
CA LEU A 165 -13.08 0.24 -2.83
C LEU A 165 -14.09 -0.83 -3.25
N GLU A 166 -15.13 -0.40 -3.96
CA GLU A 166 -16.31 -1.24 -4.30
C GLU A 166 -15.96 -2.52 -5.07
N LEU A 167 -14.85 -2.52 -5.84
CA LEU A 167 -14.34 -3.69 -6.57
C LEU A 167 -14.09 -4.88 -5.64
N PHE A 168 -13.67 -4.62 -4.41
CA PHE A 168 -13.38 -5.65 -3.41
C PHE A 168 -14.63 -6.04 -2.59
N HIS A 169 -15.77 -5.38 -2.83
CA HIS A 169 -17.04 -5.66 -2.15
C HIS A 169 -18.06 -6.36 -3.03
N LYS A 170 -18.22 -5.88 -4.26
CA LYS A 170 -19.21 -6.37 -5.20
C LYS A 170 -19.10 -7.87 -5.39
N LYS A 171 -20.21 -8.57 -5.12
CA LYS A 171 -20.34 -10.04 -5.26
C LYS A 171 -19.54 -10.85 -4.23
N PHE A 172 -19.08 -10.23 -3.15
CA PHE A 172 -18.42 -10.88 -2.01
C PHE A 172 -19.16 -10.69 -0.67
N ASP A 173 -20.35 -10.06 -0.70
CA ASP A 173 -21.17 -9.75 0.48
C ASP A 173 -20.45 -8.90 1.55
N LEU A 174 -19.58 -7.98 1.10
CA LEU A 174 -18.82 -7.06 1.95
C LEU A 174 -19.37 -5.62 1.84
N PRO A 175 -19.16 -4.78 2.85
CA PRO A 175 -18.41 -5.03 4.10
C PRO A 175 -19.19 -5.84 5.15
N LEU A 176 -18.45 -6.56 6.01
CA LEU A 176 -18.99 -7.21 7.21
C LEU A 176 -19.34 -6.17 8.28
N ALA A 177 -20.33 -6.50 9.12
CA ALA A 177 -21.02 -5.56 10.02
C ALA A 177 -20.11 -4.82 11.03
N GLN A 178 -18.95 -5.38 11.37
CA GLN A 178 -17.98 -4.76 12.29
C GLN A 178 -17.14 -3.66 11.62
N VAL A 179 -17.31 -3.41 10.32
CA VAL A 179 -16.57 -2.38 9.61
C VAL A 179 -17.53 -1.31 9.12
N VAL A 180 -17.17 -0.05 9.38
CA VAL A 180 -17.86 1.13 8.88
C VAL A 180 -16.87 2.06 8.19
N HIS A 181 -17.32 2.86 7.23
CA HIS A 181 -16.47 3.77 6.47
C HIS A 181 -16.85 5.23 6.72
N THR A 182 -15.85 6.08 6.99
CA THR A 182 -15.97 7.54 6.95
C THR A 182 -15.45 8.10 5.63
N GLU A 183 -15.46 9.42 5.50
CA GLU A 183 -15.02 10.17 4.31
C GLU A 183 -13.64 9.75 3.79
N ALA A 184 -13.51 9.77 2.46
CA ALA A 184 -12.20 9.70 1.84
C ALA A 184 -11.50 11.06 2.02
N PRO A 185 -10.26 11.12 2.55
CA PRO A 185 -9.50 12.37 2.69
C PRO A 185 -8.93 12.82 1.34
N TYR A 186 -9.82 13.11 0.39
CA TYR A 186 -9.49 13.38 -1.00
C TYR A 186 -10.01 14.74 -1.42
N TYR A 187 -9.20 15.77 -1.15
CA TYR A 187 -9.56 17.16 -1.37
C TYR A 187 -9.99 17.45 -2.81
N PHE A 188 -9.30 16.88 -3.80
CA PHE A 188 -9.67 17.05 -5.20
C PHE A 188 -11.04 16.45 -5.54
N ARG A 189 -11.61 15.53 -4.74
CA ARG A 189 -12.95 14.95 -5.00
C ARG A 189 -14.03 15.42 -4.02
N ARG A 190 -13.77 16.44 -3.21
CA ARG A 190 -14.77 17.05 -2.32
C ARG A 190 -16.01 17.51 -3.08
N ASP A 191 -17.21 17.33 -2.52
CA ASP A 191 -18.45 17.73 -3.20
C ASP A 191 -18.57 19.25 -3.37
N ASP A 192 -18.24 20.00 -2.31
CA ASP A 192 -18.26 21.47 -2.30
C ASP A 192 -16.92 22.04 -2.76
N LEU A 193 -16.89 22.57 -4.00
CA LEU A 193 -15.70 23.13 -4.62
C LEU A 193 -15.21 24.41 -3.95
N ASP A 194 -16.07 25.14 -3.25
CA ASP A 194 -15.71 26.40 -2.60
C ASP A 194 -14.99 26.16 -1.26
N MET A 195 -15.01 24.93 -0.74
CA MET A 195 -14.22 24.57 0.44
C MET A 195 -12.72 24.67 0.13
N THR A 196 -12.04 25.46 0.95
CA THR A 196 -10.58 25.39 1.13
C THR A 196 -10.18 24.03 1.70
N GLU A 197 -8.89 23.68 1.58
CA GLU A 197 -8.36 22.43 2.10
C GLU A 197 -8.54 22.30 3.63
N GLU A 198 -8.37 23.40 4.37
CA GLU A 198 -8.60 23.44 5.82
C GLU A 198 -10.09 23.22 6.18
N GLN A 199 -11.01 23.80 5.39
CA GLN A 199 -12.46 23.56 5.55
C GLN A 199 -12.81 22.10 5.24
N PHE A 200 -12.18 21.50 4.23
CA PHE A 200 -12.38 20.10 3.91
C PHE A 200 -11.83 19.16 5.01
N THR A 201 -10.68 19.47 5.61
CA THR A 201 -10.18 18.76 6.80
C THR A 201 -11.21 18.81 7.94
N ARG A 202 -11.76 20.00 8.24
CA ARG A 202 -12.84 20.12 9.24
C ARG A 202 -14.09 19.34 8.87
N HIS A 203 -14.44 19.29 7.59
CA HIS A 203 -15.56 18.48 7.11
C HIS A 203 -15.33 16.98 7.38
N CYS A 204 -14.14 16.44 7.09
CA CYS A 204 -13.81 15.05 7.41
C CYS A 204 -13.89 14.76 8.92
N VAL A 205 -13.42 15.70 9.75
CA VAL A 205 -13.52 15.61 11.22
C VAL A 205 -14.97 15.57 11.67
N GLN A 206 -15.81 16.48 11.17
CA GLN A 206 -17.23 16.52 11.48
C GLN A 206 -17.92 15.21 11.10
N LYS A 207 -17.63 14.65 9.92
CA LYS A 207 -18.20 13.37 9.47
C LYS A 207 -17.75 12.19 10.31
N LEU A 208 -16.50 12.20 10.79
CA LEU A 208 -16.03 11.20 11.74
C LEU A 208 -16.77 11.31 13.09
N GLU A 209 -16.95 12.52 13.64
CA GLU A 209 -17.69 12.71 14.89
C GLU A 209 -19.16 12.31 14.76
N GLU A 210 -19.85 12.69 13.67
CA GLU A 210 -21.23 12.26 13.36
C GLU A 210 -21.35 10.72 13.29
N LEU A 211 -20.36 10.05 12.68
CA LEU A 211 -20.28 8.59 12.63
C LEU A 211 -20.10 7.99 14.03
N ILE A 212 -19.18 8.53 14.84
CA ILE A 212 -18.93 8.05 16.21
C ILE A 212 -20.16 8.23 17.09
N GLU A 213 -20.85 9.36 16.99
CA GLU A 213 -22.09 9.63 17.72
C GLU A 213 -23.19 8.63 17.33
N ARG A 214 -23.38 8.39 16.02
CA ARG A 214 -24.39 7.45 15.52
C ARG A 214 -24.13 6.02 15.96
N GLU A 215 -22.89 5.55 15.88
CA GLU A 215 -22.53 4.16 16.20
C GLU A 215 -22.37 3.92 17.70
N GLY A 216 -22.10 4.99 18.47
CA GLY A 216 -21.73 4.95 19.88
C GLY A 216 -20.24 4.66 20.07
N ALA A 217 -19.52 5.59 20.71
CA ALA A 217 -18.06 5.50 20.94
C ALA A 217 -17.63 4.23 21.69
N ASP A 218 -18.46 3.73 22.60
CA ASP A 218 -18.21 2.49 23.35
C ASP A 218 -18.30 1.23 22.48
N THR A 219 -18.77 1.34 21.24
CA THR A 219 -18.81 0.23 20.28
C THR A 219 -17.65 0.25 19.29
N ILE A 220 -16.90 1.36 19.20
CA ILE A 220 -15.85 1.58 18.21
C ILE A 220 -14.48 1.35 18.83
N ALA A 221 -13.76 0.37 18.32
CA ALA A 221 -12.47 -0.08 18.83
C ALA A 221 -11.29 0.65 18.21
N ALA A 222 -11.34 0.86 16.90
CA ALA A 222 -10.19 1.36 16.15
C ALA A 222 -10.60 2.17 14.92
N PHE A 223 -9.67 3.00 14.47
CA PHE A 223 -9.65 3.66 13.17
C PHE A 223 -8.44 3.17 12.39
N VAL A 224 -8.63 2.73 11.15
CA VAL A 224 -7.54 2.32 10.26
C VAL A 224 -7.38 3.30 9.10
N GLY A 225 -6.14 3.65 8.79
CA GLY A 225 -5.85 4.42 7.59
C GLY A 225 -4.39 4.35 7.16
N GLU A 226 -4.19 4.26 5.85
CA GLU A 226 -2.91 4.52 5.20
C GLU A 226 -2.54 6.01 5.36
N PRO A 227 -1.30 6.37 5.75
CA PRO A 227 -0.87 7.76 5.85
C PRO A 227 -1.14 8.57 4.58
N VAL A 228 -0.88 7.94 3.41
CA VAL A 228 -1.28 8.36 2.06
C VAL A 228 -2.11 7.24 1.45
N LEU A 229 -3.27 7.53 0.84
CA LEU A 229 -4.03 6.48 0.14
C LEU A 229 -3.21 5.93 -1.02
N GLY A 230 -2.89 4.64 -1.02
CA GLY A 230 -2.14 3.98 -2.08
C GLY A 230 -3.04 3.64 -3.27
N THR A 231 -3.59 2.42 -3.26
CA THR A 231 -4.47 1.91 -4.33
C THR A 231 -5.71 2.78 -4.54
N GLY A 232 -6.15 3.52 -3.52
CA GLY A 232 -7.22 4.50 -3.59
C GLY A 232 -6.98 5.69 -4.54
N GLY A 233 -5.76 5.87 -5.05
CA GLY A 233 -5.48 6.89 -6.07
C GLY A 233 -4.24 7.73 -5.80
N LEU A 234 -3.31 7.29 -4.94
CA LEU A 234 -2.11 8.06 -4.56
C LEU A 234 -2.48 9.45 -4.05
N VAL A 235 -3.23 9.49 -2.95
CA VAL A 235 -3.84 10.71 -2.43
C VAL A 235 -3.19 11.08 -1.09
N PRO A 236 -2.30 12.09 -1.07
CA PRO A 236 -1.86 12.71 0.18
C PRO A 236 -3.06 13.24 0.97
N PRO A 237 -3.05 13.14 2.30
CA PRO A 237 -4.11 13.68 3.14
C PRO A 237 -4.10 15.22 3.06
N PRO A 238 -5.25 15.88 3.21
CA PRO A 238 -5.28 17.34 3.23
C PRO A 238 -4.51 17.89 4.43
N ALA A 239 -4.02 19.13 4.30
CA ALA A 239 -3.27 19.79 5.36
C ALA A 239 -3.98 19.70 6.73
N GLY A 240 -3.22 19.31 7.77
CA GLY A 240 -3.72 19.19 9.14
C GLY A 240 -4.60 17.97 9.45
N TYR A 241 -4.93 17.13 8.45
CA TYR A 241 -5.85 16.00 8.60
C TYR A 241 -5.47 15.05 9.75
N TRP A 242 -4.24 14.53 9.75
CA TRP A 242 -3.85 13.53 10.75
C TRP A 242 -3.80 14.07 12.17
N ALA A 243 -3.41 15.34 12.36
CA ALA A 243 -3.48 15.99 13.66
C ALA A 243 -4.93 16.06 14.16
N ALA A 244 -5.85 16.54 13.32
CA ALA A 244 -7.24 16.71 13.70
C ALA A 244 -7.98 15.38 13.92
N ILE A 245 -7.70 14.35 13.12
CA ILE A 245 -8.28 13.01 13.32
C ILE A 245 -7.80 12.41 14.64
N GLN A 246 -6.50 12.49 14.95
CA GLN A 246 -5.95 11.95 16.19
C GLN A 246 -6.59 12.57 17.44
N GLU A 247 -6.92 13.87 17.43
CA GLU A 247 -7.65 14.52 18.53
C GLU A 247 -9.03 13.89 18.76
N VAL A 248 -9.78 13.62 17.68
CA VAL A 248 -11.08 12.94 17.76
C VAL A 248 -10.93 11.53 18.31
N LEU A 249 -9.97 10.75 17.79
CA LEU A 249 -9.75 9.37 18.22
C LEU A 249 -9.38 9.31 19.71
N ALA A 250 -8.49 10.21 20.17
CA ALA A 250 -8.08 10.30 21.56
C ALA A 250 -9.24 10.65 22.49
N LYS A 251 -10.12 11.58 22.10
CA LYS A 251 -11.32 11.98 22.86
C LYS A 251 -12.28 10.81 23.13
N HIS A 252 -12.31 9.82 22.23
CA HIS A 252 -13.25 8.70 22.28
C HIS A 252 -12.60 7.34 22.63
N ASP A 253 -11.32 7.36 23.05
CA ASP A 253 -10.51 6.16 23.30
C ASP A 253 -10.60 5.14 22.15
N ILE A 254 -10.37 5.60 20.93
CA ILE A 254 -10.35 4.78 19.71
C ILE A 254 -8.89 4.58 19.31
N LEU A 255 -8.48 3.32 19.11
CA LEU A 255 -7.12 2.99 18.71
C LEU A 255 -6.83 3.46 17.28
N LEU A 256 -5.61 3.90 16.99
CA LEU A 256 -5.17 4.24 15.64
C LEU A 256 -4.33 3.10 15.04
N VAL A 257 -4.73 2.62 13.87
CA VAL A 257 -3.95 1.70 13.02
C VAL A 257 -3.42 2.46 11.82
N ALA A 258 -2.10 2.64 11.74
CA ALA A 258 -1.45 3.19 10.55
C ALA A 258 -1.14 2.04 9.57
N ASP A 259 -1.80 2.02 8.42
CA ASP A 259 -1.51 1.03 7.38
C ASP A 259 -0.33 1.51 6.52
N GLU A 260 0.87 1.07 6.90
CA GLU A 260 2.15 1.46 6.31
C GLU A 260 2.64 0.47 5.26
N VAL A 261 1.74 -0.37 4.74
CA VAL A 261 2.09 -1.36 3.72
C VAL A 261 2.72 -0.70 2.48
N VAL A 262 2.30 0.50 2.11
CA VAL A 262 2.91 1.28 0.99
C VAL A 262 3.93 2.29 1.49
N THR A 263 3.61 3.02 2.56
CA THR A 263 4.37 4.20 3.00
C THR A 263 5.62 3.85 3.80
N GLY A 264 5.64 2.67 4.43
CA GLY A 264 6.75 2.21 5.26
C GLY A 264 8.05 2.01 4.48
N PHE A 265 9.15 2.17 5.20
CA PHE A 265 10.52 2.02 4.71
C PHE A 265 10.90 2.97 3.58
N GLY A 266 10.53 4.26 3.69
CA GLY A 266 11.11 5.31 2.87
C GLY A 266 10.25 5.89 1.77
N ARG A 267 9.04 5.37 1.50
CA ARG A 267 8.28 5.71 0.27
C ARG A 267 7.98 7.19 0.10
N LEU A 268 7.71 7.90 1.19
CA LEU A 268 7.42 9.34 1.20
C LEU A 268 8.68 10.20 1.40
N GLY A 269 9.88 9.59 1.42
CA GLY A 269 11.12 10.26 1.84
C GLY A 269 11.33 10.28 3.35
N SER A 270 10.39 9.82 4.16
CA SER A 270 10.56 9.56 5.60
C SER A 270 10.61 8.05 5.85
N MET A 271 11.18 7.61 6.98
CA MET A 271 11.31 6.17 7.27
C MET A 271 9.94 5.49 7.29
N MET A 272 8.96 6.07 7.98
CA MET A 272 7.55 5.71 7.87
C MET A 272 6.69 6.93 7.50
N GLY A 273 5.49 6.68 7.00
CA GLY A 273 4.49 7.73 6.78
C GLY A 273 3.97 8.34 8.09
N SER A 274 4.02 7.58 9.18
CA SER A 274 3.68 8.02 10.52
C SER A 274 4.63 9.12 10.98
N ASP A 275 5.94 8.96 10.74
CA ASP A 275 6.92 10.02 11.00
C ASP A 275 6.66 11.24 10.11
N HIS A 276 6.24 11.00 8.86
CA HIS A 276 6.00 12.05 7.87
C HIS A 276 4.86 12.99 8.26
N TYR A 277 3.79 12.45 8.85
CA TYR A 277 2.60 13.21 9.25
C TYR A 277 2.39 13.34 10.76
N ASP A 278 3.42 13.05 11.57
CA ASP A 278 3.36 13.03 13.04
C ASP A 278 2.17 12.22 13.59
N MET A 279 2.00 11.00 13.06
CA MET A 279 1.00 10.05 13.54
C MET A 279 1.56 9.25 14.72
N LYS A 280 0.72 8.99 15.71
CA LYS A 280 1.03 8.20 16.91
C LYS A 280 0.15 6.96 16.99
N PRO A 281 0.36 5.97 16.11
CA PRO A 281 -0.50 4.80 16.02
C PRO A 281 -0.32 3.86 17.22
N ASP A 282 -1.36 3.09 17.56
CA ASP A 282 -1.29 1.97 18.50
C ASP A 282 -0.82 0.67 17.82
N LEU A 283 -1.04 0.56 16.50
CA LEU A 283 -0.63 -0.54 15.62
C LEU A 283 -0.14 0.00 14.28
N ILE A 284 0.91 -0.61 13.73
CA ILE A 284 1.39 -0.32 12.36
C ILE A 284 1.37 -1.60 11.53
N THR A 285 0.83 -1.53 10.31
CA THR A 285 0.87 -2.62 9.32
C THR A 285 2.01 -2.41 8.33
N ILE A 286 2.89 -3.39 8.15
CA ILE A 286 3.99 -3.34 7.17
C ILE A 286 3.99 -4.56 6.24
N ALA A 287 4.41 -4.39 4.99
CA ALA A 287 4.74 -5.46 4.04
C ALA A 287 5.60 -4.86 2.91
N LYS A 288 5.43 -5.27 1.65
CA LYS A 288 6.00 -4.66 0.44
C LYS A 288 7.47 -4.21 0.60
N GLY A 289 7.69 -2.93 0.91
CA GLY A 289 9.00 -2.31 1.12
C GLY A 289 9.85 -2.97 2.20
N LEU A 290 9.25 -3.73 3.13
CA LEU A 290 9.93 -4.53 4.15
C LEU A 290 10.99 -5.47 3.55
N THR A 291 10.69 -6.07 2.40
CA THR A 291 11.59 -7.01 1.70
C THR A 291 11.89 -6.58 0.27
N SER A 292 11.39 -5.42 -0.13
CA SER A 292 11.26 -5.02 -1.54
C SER A 292 10.65 -6.10 -2.44
N ALA A 293 9.70 -6.88 -1.91
CA ALA A 293 9.08 -8.05 -2.56
C ALA A 293 10.03 -9.17 -3.03
N TYR A 294 11.29 -9.20 -2.57
CA TYR A 294 12.22 -10.31 -2.85
C TYR A 294 11.78 -11.63 -2.20
N ALA A 295 11.04 -11.54 -1.10
CA ALA A 295 10.34 -12.65 -0.48
C ALA A 295 9.04 -12.13 0.19
N PRO A 296 7.96 -12.92 0.23
CA PRO A 296 6.75 -12.55 0.95
C PRO A 296 7.03 -12.38 2.45
N LEU A 297 6.66 -11.22 2.99
CA LEU A 297 6.72 -10.95 4.42
C LEU A 297 5.84 -9.74 4.74
N SER A 298 5.17 -9.81 5.88
CA SER A 298 4.42 -8.70 6.46
C SER A 298 4.68 -8.63 7.96
N GLY A 299 4.25 -7.56 8.61
CA GLY A 299 4.35 -7.40 10.04
C GLY A 299 3.25 -6.52 10.63
N SER A 300 2.85 -6.84 11.85
CA SER A 300 2.07 -5.98 12.74
C SER A 300 3.01 -5.47 13.84
N ILE A 301 3.32 -4.18 13.82
CA ILE A 301 4.10 -3.53 14.88
C ILE A 301 3.12 -3.09 15.97
N VAL A 302 3.36 -3.51 17.20
CA VAL A 302 2.47 -3.31 18.35
C VAL A 302 3.08 -2.29 19.30
N SER A 303 2.32 -1.27 19.66
CA SER A 303 2.73 -0.24 20.64
C SER A 303 2.94 -0.82 22.04
N ASP A 304 3.72 -0.12 22.87
CA ASP A 304 3.90 -0.45 24.29
C ASP A 304 2.59 -0.47 25.06
N LYS A 305 1.67 0.46 24.76
CA LYS A 305 0.34 0.53 25.39
C LYS A 305 -0.45 -0.76 25.16
N MET A 306 -0.52 -1.21 23.91
CA MET A 306 -1.23 -2.44 23.57
C MET A 306 -0.51 -3.67 24.13
N TRP A 307 0.82 -3.73 24.00
CA TRP A 307 1.63 -4.85 24.45
C TRP A 307 1.41 -5.19 25.93
N LYS A 308 1.38 -4.18 26.80
CA LYS A 308 1.13 -4.38 28.25
C LYS A 308 -0.22 -5.03 28.55
N VAL A 309 -1.27 -4.67 27.79
CA VAL A 309 -2.60 -5.29 27.95
C VAL A 309 -2.59 -6.72 27.42
N LEU A 310 -1.88 -6.98 26.32
CA LEU A 310 -1.72 -8.35 25.82
C LEU A 310 -1.00 -9.25 26.83
N GLU A 311 0.06 -8.75 27.48
CA GLU A 311 0.77 -9.47 28.55
C GLU A 311 -0.18 -9.81 29.70
N GLN A 312 -0.94 -8.82 30.20
CA GLN A 312 -1.98 -9.04 31.23
C GLN A 312 -2.99 -10.11 30.78
N GLY A 313 -3.47 -10.04 29.54
CA GLY A 313 -4.38 -11.02 29.00
C GLY A 313 -3.80 -12.43 28.97
N THR A 314 -2.50 -12.57 28.67
CA THR A 314 -1.84 -13.88 28.69
C THR A 314 -1.52 -14.40 30.09
N ASP A 315 -1.33 -13.52 31.07
CA ASP A 315 -1.24 -13.90 32.48
C ASP A 315 -2.56 -14.49 32.99
N GLU A 316 -3.70 -13.96 32.53
CA GLU A 316 -5.03 -14.41 32.95
C GLU A 316 -5.58 -15.59 32.13
N TYR A 317 -5.41 -15.57 30.81
CA TYR A 317 -6.06 -16.50 29.88
C TYR A 317 -5.10 -17.50 29.22
N GLY A 318 -3.80 -17.43 29.51
CA GLY A 318 -2.78 -18.27 28.92
C GLY A 318 -2.39 -17.85 27.50
N VAL A 319 -1.78 -18.78 26.76
CA VAL A 319 -1.18 -18.51 25.44
C VAL A 319 -2.22 -17.95 24.45
N ILE A 320 -1.85 -16.89 23.72
CA ILE A 320 -2.68 -16.32 22.66
C ILE A 320 -2.93 -17.34 21.53
N GLY A 321 -4.21 -17.56 21.19
CA GLY A 321 -4.65 -18.41 20.09
C GLY A 321 -4.47 -17.78 18.71
N HIS A 322 -3.24 -17.41 18.35
CA HIS A 322 -2.92 -16.79 17.06
C HIS A 322 -1.56 -17.24 16.55
N GLY A 323 -1.50 -17.64 15.29
CA GLY A 323 -0.28 -18.11 14.65
C GLY A 323 -0.53 -18.52 13.21
N TRP A 324 0.44 -18.26 12.34
CA TRP A 324 0.50 -18.78 10.98
C TRP A 324 1.66 -19.75 10.86
N THR A 325 1.52 -20.84 10.11
CA THR A 325 2.61 -21.81 9.88
C THR A 325 3.89 -21.10 9.44
N TYR A 326 3.80 -20.16 8.49
CA TYR A 326 4.96 -19.42 7.96
C TYR A 326 5.22 -18.09 8.68
N SER A 327 4.67 -17.87 9.87
CA SER A 327 4.99 -16.68 10.65
C SER A 327 6.50 -16.62 10.89
N ALA A 328 7.09 -15.46 10.62
CA ALA A 328 8.53 -15.20 10.72
C ALA A 328 9.41 -16.18 9.91
N HIS A 329 8.94 -16.59 8.72
CA HIS A 329 9.67 -17.51 7.84
C HIS A 329 11.14 -17.09 7.66
N PRO A 330 12.14 -17.98 7.91
CA PRO A 330 13.56 -17.59 7.92
C PRO A 330 14.03 -16.92 6.63
N ILE A 331 13.67 -17.46 5.47
CA ILE A 331 13.98 -16.86 4.15
C ILE A 331 13.43 -15.43 4.01
N GLY A 332 12.16 -15.21 4.37
CA GLY A 332 11.56 -13.89 4.34
C GLY A 332 12.27 -12.91 5.28
N ALA A 333 12.63 -13.39 6.48
CA ALA A 333 13.39 -12.59 7.44
C ALA A 333 14.79 -12.22 6.94
N ALA A 334 15.52 -13.16 6.34
CA ALA A 334 16.83 -12.91 5.76
C ALA A 334 16.76 -11.91 4.59
N ALA A 335 15.73 -12.02 3.73
CA ALA A 335 15.46 -11.05 2.68
C ALA A 335 15.19 -9.65 3.25
N GLY A 336 14.39 -9.56 4.32
CA GLY A 336 14.11 -8.31 5.02
C GLY A 336 15.36 -7.66 5.60
N VAL A 337 16.22 -8.44 6.28
CA VAL A 337 17.50 -7.94 6.82
C VAL A 337 18.39 -7.39 5.71
N ALA A 338 18.56 -8.14 4.62
CA ALA A 338 19.38 -7.71 3.49
C ALA A 338 18.81 -6.46 2.81
N ASN A 339 17.50 -6.41 2.61
CA ASN A 339 16.79 -5.26 2.05
C ASN A 339 16.97 -3.99 2.89
N LEU A 340 16.75 -4.06 4.21
CA LEU A 340 16.89 -2.90 5.08
C LEU A 340 18.34 -2.41 5.17
N LYS A 341 19.33 -3.32 5.17
CA LYS A 341 20.74 -2.95 5.05
C LYS A 341 21.05 -2.22 3.75
N LEU A 342 20.49 -2.70 2.64
CA LEU A 342 20.71 -2.11 1.32
C LEU A 342 20.05 -0.74 1.20
N LEU A 343 18.85 -0.58 1.76
CA LEU A 343 18.13 0.69 1.83
C LEU A 343 19.00 1.78 2.47
N ASP A 344 19.65 1.45 3.59
CA ASP A 344 20.56 2.37 4.29
C ASP A 344 21.88 2.57 3.54
N HIS A 345 22.54 1.48 3.14
CA HIS A 345 23.86 1.53 2.53
C HIS A 345 23.89 2.35 1.23
N LEU A 346 22.82 2.26 0.45
CA LEU A 346 22.66 3.00 -0.80
C LEU A 346 22.01 4.38 -0.61
N ASN A 347 21.70 4.80 0.64
CA ASN A 347 21.01 6.04 0.96
C ASN A 347 19.74 6.26 0.12
N LEU A 348 18.96 5.20 -0.10
CA LEU A 348 17.84 5.24 -1.05
C LEU A 348 16.69 6.13 -0.60
N ILE A 349 16.52 6.32 0.71
CA ILE A 349 15.53 7.29 1.24
C ILE A 349 15.92 8.72 0.85
N GLN A 350 17.22 9.04 0.84
CA GLN A 350 17.69 10.35 0.39
C GLN A 350 17.45 10.52 -1.12
N ASN A 351 17.76 9.51 -1.94
CA ASN A 351 17.45 9.57 -3.37
C ASN A 351 15.94 9.70 -3.62
N ASN A 352 15.10 9.03 -2.83
CA ASN A 352 13.65 9.21 -2.88
C ASN A 352 13.26 10.67 -2.63
N ARG A 353 13.77 11.32 -1.57
CA ARG A 353 13.48 12.75 -1.33
C ARG A 353 13.84 13.63 -2.51
N GLU A 354 15.04 13.44 -3.08
CA GLU A 354 15.56 14.31 -4.13
C GLU A 354 14.92 14.06 -5.49
N VAL A 355 14.92 12.80 -5.94
CA VAL A 355 14.40 12.43 -7.28
C VAL A 355 12.88 12.31 -7.27
N GLY A 356 12.26 11.93 -6.15
CA GLY A 356 10.80 11.91 -6.00
C GLY A 356 10.20 13.31 -6.03
N ALA A 357 10.82 14.27 -5.33
CA ALA A 357 10.42 15.68 -5.44
C ALA A 357 10.60 16.22 -6.86
N TYR A 358 11.71 15.85 -7.52
CA TYR A 358 11.95 16.21 -8.92
C TYR A 358 10.88 15.63 -9.86
N LEU A 359 10.57 14.34 -9.77
CA LEU A 359 9.54 13.68 -10.57
C LEU A 359 8.18 14.37 -10.41
N ASN A 360 7.78 14.66 -9.16
CA ASN A 360 6.51 15.32 -8.89
C ASN A 360 6.46 16.75 -9.45
N SER A 361 7.54 17.53 -9.35
CA SER A 361 7.62 18.86 -9.96
C SER A 361 7.56 18.77 -11.48
N ALA A 362 8.39 17.93 -12.09
CA ALA A 362 8.48 17.79 -13.53
C ALA A 362 7.16 17.29 -14.15
N MET A 363 6.45 16.36 -13.47
CA MET A 363 5.13 15.92 -13.92
C MET A 363 4.11 17.05 -13.88
N ARG A 364 4.11 17.88 -12.83
CA ARG A 364 3.27 19.08 -12.74
C ARG A 364 3.58 20.06 -13.86
N ASP A 365 4.84 20.46 -13.99
CA ASP A 365 5.28 21.43 -14.99
C ASP A 365 4.95 20.99 -16.42
N ALA A 366 4.91 19.68 -16.68
CA ALA A 366 4.65 19.12 -18.00
C ALA A 366 3.16 18.99 -18.37
N LEU A 367 2.26 18.86 -17.39
CA LEU A 367 0.87 18.48 -17.63
C LEU A 367 -0.17 19.40 -16.98
N ASP A 368 0.22 20.34 -16.12
CA ASP A 368 -0.75 21.15 -15.37
C ASP A 368 -1.63 21.99 -16.31
N ASP A 369 -1.13 22.45 -17.46
CA ASP A 369 -1.91 23.23 -18.43
C ASP A 369 -2.82 22.37 -19.34
N HIS A 370 -2.75 21.04 -19.24
CA HIS A 370 -3.51 20.15 -20.12
C HIS A 370 -5.02 20.18 -19.78
N ALA A 371 -5.88 20.43 -20.77
CA ALA A 371 -7.32 20.68 -20.56
C ALA A 371 -8.08 19.52 -19.89
N ASN A 372 -7.57 18.30 -20.05
CA ASN A 372 -8.11 17.07 -19.45
C ASN A 372 -7.34 16.55 -18.24
N VAL A 373 -6.38 17.30 -17.69
CA VAL A 373 -5.72 16.97 -16.43
C VAL A 373 -6.35 17.80 -15.33
N GLY A 374 -6.99 17.12 -14.38
CA GLY A 374 -7.72 17.74 -13.29
C GLY A 374 -6.85 17.96 -12.06
N ASP A 375 -5.98 16.99 -11.77
CA ASP A 375 -5.13 17.02 -10.59
C ASP A 375 -3.83 16.26 -10.85
N ILE A 376 -2.72 16.81 -10.33
CA ILE A 376 -1.42 16.17 -10.30
C ILE A 376 -0.90 16.24 -8.87
N ARG A 377 -0.78 15.07 -8.24
CA ARG A 377 -0.51 14.97 -6.80
C ARG A 377 0.51 13.88 -6.50
N GLY A 378 1.16 14.00 -5.35
CA GLY A 378 2.13 13.00 -4.90
C GLY A 378 3.19 13.59 -3.98
N GLU A 379 3.83 12.69 -3.23
CA GLU A 379 4.89 12.99 -2.27
C GLU A 379 5.94 11.86 -2.32
N GLY A 380 7.22 12.22 -2.16
CA GLY A 380 8.32 11.29 -2.35
C GLY A 380 8.24 10.58 -3.71
N MET A 381 8.37 9.25 -3.71
CA MET A 381 8.25 8.41 -4.91
C MET A 381 6.82 7.90 -5.11
N LEU A 382 5.83 8.77 -4.93
CA LEU A 382 4.45 8.60 -5.38
C LEU A 382 4.08 9.80 -6.24
N CYS A 383 3.42 9.55 -7.38
CA CYS A 383 2.88 10.59 -8.25
C CYS A 383 1.65 10.06 -8.97
N ALA A 384 0.61 10.88 -9.10
CA ALA A 384 -0.63 10.55 -9.80
C ALA A 384 -1.04 11.71 -10.71
N VAL A 385 -1.53 11.36 -11.90
CA VAL A 385 -2.21 12.29 -12.81
C VAL A 385 -3.65 11.82 -12.96
N GLU A 386 -4.60 12.66 -12.59
CA GLU A 386 -6.02 12.36 -12.70
C GLU A 386 -6.66 13.12 -13.86
N PHE A 387 -7.37 12.36 -14.69
CA PHE A 387 -7.98 12.85 -15.91
C PHE A 387 -9.45 13.22 -15.69
N VAL A 388 -9.84 14.33 -16.30
CA VAL A 388 -11.20 14.87 -16.27
C VAL A 388 -11.61 15.27 -17.68
N LYS A 389 -12.91 15.19 -17.97
CA LYS A 389 -13.49 15.67 -19.22
C LYS A 389 -13.46 17.20 -19.32
N ASN A 390 -13.58 17.88 -18.18
CA ASN A 390 -13.48 19.34 -18.07
C ASN A 390 -12.80 19.72 -16.75
N ARG A 391 -11.70 20.47 -16.82
CA ARG A 391 -10.90 20.92 -15.67
C ARG A 391 -11.65 21.92 -14.78
N ASP A 392 -12.17 23.02 -15.34
CA ASP A 392 -12.79 24.12 -14.59
C ASP A 392 -14.01 23.68 -13.77
N GLY A 393 -14.81 22.75 -14.30
CA GLY A 393 -15.97 22.19 -13.60
C GLY A 393 -15.70 20.85 -12.90
N ARG A 394 -14.47 20.34 -12.97
CA ARG A 394 -14.05 19.00 -12.48
C ARG A 394 -15.03 17.89 -12.89
N VAL A 395 -15.40 17.87 -14.16
CA VAL A 395 -16.33 16.87 -14.71
C VAL A 395 -15.55 15.62 -15.09
N PHE A 396 -15.82 14.49 -14.45
CA PHE A 396 -15.15 13.21 -14.74
C PHE A 396 -15.66 12.58 -16.05
N PHE A 397 -14.83 11.73 -16.67
CA PHE A 397 -15.25 10.88 -17.79
C PHE A 397 -16.24 9.79 -17.36
N ASP A 398 -16.95 9.20 -18.32
CA ASP A 398 -17.73 7.99 -18.05
C ASP A 398 -16.76 6.81 -17.86
N ALA A 399 -17.04 5.93 -16.89
CA ALA A 399 -16.22 4.74 -16.68
C ALA A 399 -16.12 3.83 -17.92
N ALA A 400 -17.12 3.88 -18.82
CA ALA A 400 -17.11 3.19 -20.10
C ALA A 400 -16.05 3.71 -21.08
N ASP A 401 -15.64 4.98 -20.94
CA ASP A 401 -14.63 5.62 -21.79
C ASP A 401 -13.23 5.06 -21.50
N LYS A 402 -12.98 4.56 -20.28
CA LYS A 402 -11.71 3.88 -19.90
C LYS A 402 -10.46 4.73 -20.19
N ILE A 403 -10.49 6.02 -19.93
CA ILE A 403 -9.38 6.94 -20.24
C ILE A 403 -8.10 6.53 -19.51
N GLY A 404 -8.15 6.27 -18.20
CA GLY A 404 -6.99 5.82 -17.43
C GLY A 404 -6.33 4.56 -18.02
N PRO A 405 -7.08 3.47 -18.26
CA PRO A 405 -6.60 2.28 -18.96
C PRO A 405 -6.00 2.56 -20.36
N GLN A 406 -6.61 3.45 -21.15
CA GLN A 406 -6.10 3.81 -22.47
C GLN A 406 -4.75 4.52 -22.38
N VAL A 407 -4.61 5.51 -21.49
CA VAL A 407 -3.34 6.22 -21.27
C VAL A 407 -2.27 5.27 -20.74
N ALA A 408 -2.59 4.40 -19.78
CA ALA A 408 -1.65 3.41 -19.27
C ALA A 408 -1.18 2.43 -20.38
N ALA A 409 -2.07 2.01 -21.27
CA ALA A 409 -1.72 1.18 -22.43
C ALA A 409 -0.82 1.93 -23.43
N ALA A 410 -1.13 3.20 -23.71
CA ALA A 410 -0.33 4.06 -24.58
C ALA A 410 1.08 4.31 -24.00
N LEU A 411 1.19 4.47 -22.68
CA LEU A 411 2.47 4.60 -21.98
C LEU A 411 3.28 3.29 -22.02
N ALA A 412 2.61 2.16 -21.78
CA ALA A 412 3.24 0.83 -21.86
C ALA A 412 3.79 0.52 -23.27
N ALA A 413 3.06 0.91 -24.32
CA ALA A 413 3.53 0.81 -25.70
C ALA A 413 4.79 1.66 -25.99
N ARG A 414 5.05 2.69 -25.17
CA ARG A 414 6.26 3.51 -25.21
C ARG A 414 7.36 3.00 -24.28
N GLY A 415 7.19 1.83 -23.65
CA GLY A 415 8.22 1.23 -22.81
C GLY A 415 8.25 1.72 -21.36
N VAL A 416 7.20 2.36 -20.85
CA VAL A 416 7.10 2.74 -19.43
C VAL A 416 5.85 2.11 -18.81
N ILE A 417 5.95 1.54 -17.62
CA ILE A 417 4.80 1.02 -16.88
C ILE A 417 4.33 2.06 -15.87
N GLY A 418 3.15 2.64 -16.12
CA GLY A 418 2.33 3.31 -15.11
C GLY A 418 1.04 2.51 -14.90
N ARG A 419 0.37 2.72 -13.76
CA ARG A 419 -0.86 1.97 -13.44
C ARG A 419 -2.09 2.83 -13.64
N ALA A 420 -3.07 2.32 -14.38
CA ALA A 420 -4.44 2.81 -14.29
C ALA A 420 -5.03 2.42 -12.92
N MET A 421 -5.24 3.40 -12.05
CA MET A 421 -5.73 3.17 -10.69
C MET A 421 -7.22 2.83 -10.70
N PRO A 422 -7.73 2.04 -9.73
CA PRO A 422 -9.13 1.65 -9.71
C PRO A 422 -10.06 2.83 -9.38
N GLN A 423 -11.31 2.73 -9.86
CA GLN A 423 -12.42 3.64 -9.53
C GLN A 423 -12.11 5.13 -9.80
N GLY A 424 -11.55 5.40 -10.98
CA GLY A 424 -11.26 6.73 -11.53
C GLY A 424 -10.33 6.62 -12.74
N ASP A 425 -10.29 7.65 -13.56
CA ASP A 425 -9.31 7.77 -14.64
C ASP A 425 -8.04 8.43 -14.08
N ILE A 426 -7.21 7.63 -13.43
CA ILE A 426 -5.99 8.09 -12.76
C ILE A 426 -4.83 7.22 -13.23
N LEU A 427 -3.75 7.86 -13.67
CA LEU A 427 -2.48 7.21 -13.94
C LEU A 427 -1.54 7.41 -12.75
N GLY A 428 -1.13 6.31 -12.11
CA GLY A 428 -0.27 6.33 -10.94
C GLY A 428 1.16 5.84 -11.23
N PHE A 429 2.10 6.40 -10.47
CA PHE A 429 3.53 6.12 -10.48
C PHE A 429 4.02 5.90 -9.05
N ALA A 430 4.82 4.85 -8.86
CA ALA A 430 5.47 4.50 -7.61
C ALA A 430 6.81 3.81 -7.86
N PRO A 431 7.75 4.45 -8.57
CA PRO A 431 8.97 3.83 -9.06
C PRO A 431 9.88 3.31 -7.93
N PRO A 432 10.85 2.43 -8.23
CA PRO A 432 11.91 2.08 -7.30
C PRO A 432 12.70 3.32 -6.85
N PHE A 433 13.23 3.29 -5.63
CA PHE A 433 13.98 4.42 -5.07
C PHE A 433 15.34 4.62 -5.73
N CYS A 434 15.81 3.68 -6.55
CA CYS A 434 17.01 3.84 -7.36
C CYS A 434 16.75 4.56 -8.69
N LEU A 435 15.53 5.07 -8.94
CA LEU A 435 15.22 5.89 -10.11
C LEU A 435 16.18 7.09 -10.18
N THR A 436 16.76 7.28 -11.35
CA THR A 436 17.61 8.43 -11.65
C THR A 436 16.79 9.60 -12.19
N ARG A 437 17.36 10.81 -12.19
CA ARG A 437 16.69 11.98 -12.81
C ARG A 437 16.41 11.77 -14.30
N ALA A 438 17.34 11.15 -15.04
CA ALA A 438 17.16 10.87 -16.46
C ALA A 438 16.01 9.86 -16.71
N GLU A 439 15.89 8.84 -15.87
CA GLU A 439 14.74 7.92 -15.90
C GLU A 439 13.43 8.62 -15.51
N ALA A 440 13.47 9.56 -14.55
CA ALA A 440 12.31 10.41 -14.23
C ALA A 440 11.89 11.30 -15.42
N ASP A 441 12.85 11.88 -16.15
CA ASP A 441 12.58 12.65 -17.37
C ASP A 441 11.94 11.77 -18.45
N GLU A 442 12.42 10.52 -18.60
CA GLU A 442 11.83 9.54 -19.51
C GLU A 442 10.38 9.21 -19.13
N VAL A 443 10.09 9.01 -17.84
CA VAL A 443 8.72 8.79 -17.34
C VAL A 443 7.82 9.97 -17.68
N VAL A 444 8.24 11.19 -17.38
CA VAL A 444 7.45 12.40 -17.64
C VAL A 444 7.22 12.58 -19.14
N SER A 445 8.28 12.55 -19.95
CA SER A 445 8.20 12.75 -21.41
C SER A 445 7.28 11.73 -22.09
N LYS A 446 7.38 10.45 -21.73
CA LYS A 446 6.52 9.41 -22.31
C LYS A 446 5.09 9.47 -21.77
N THR A 447 4.89 10.01 -20.56
CA THR A 447 3.55 10.27 -20.01
C THR A 447 2.85 11.36 -20.82
N VAL A 448 3.52 12.49 -21.08
CA VAL A 448 2.98 13.55 -21.94
C VAL A 448 2.55 12.99 -23.30
N GLN A 449 3.44 12.27 -23.98
CA GLN A 449 3.13 11.66 -25.28
C GLN A 449 1.98 10.65 -25.24
N ALA A 450 1.77 9.97 -24.10
CA ALA A 450 0.67 9.02 -23.93
C ALA A 450 -0.65 9.75 -23.65
N VAL A 451 -0.62 10.84 -22.90
CA VAL A 451 -1.76 11.72 -22.64
C VAL A 451 -2.22 12.37 -23.94
N ASP A 452 -1.33 13.04 -24.67
CA ASP A 452 -1.63 13.70 -25.96
C ASP A 452 -2.23 12.71 -26.97
N ALA A 453 -1.70 11.49 -27.04
CA ALA A 453 -2.19 10.48 -27.97
C ALA A 453 -3.63 10.01 -27.68
N VAL A 454 -4.12 10.16 -26.45
CA VAL A 454 -5.46 9.71 -26.04
C VAL A 454 -6.43 10.89 -25.92
N LEU A 455 -5.95 12.04 -25.47
CA LEU A 455 -6.78 13.18 -25.06
C LEU A 455 -6.62 14.42 -25.94
N GLY A 456 -5.62 14.45 -26.84
CA GLY A 456 -5.41 15.52 -27.82
C GLY A 456 -4.37 16.53 -27.40
#